data_AF-A0A2V9KAI4-F1
#
_entry.id   AF-A0A2V9KAI4-F1
#
_cell.length_a   1.000
_cell.length_b   1.000
_cell.length_c   1.000
_cell.angle_alpha   90.00
_cell.angle_beta   90.00
_cell.angle_gamma   90.00
#
_symmetry.space_group_name_H-M   'P 1'
#
loop_
_entity.id
_entity.type
_entity.pdbx_description
1 polymer ?
#
loop_
_entity_poly.entity_id
_entity_poly.type
_entity_poly.pdbx_seq_one_letter_code
_entity_poly.pdbx_strand_id
1 'polypeptide(L)'
;MSWNVLMSLYALDGLTEAFKLFTGTGSPRKPELYLWGNTIDADFVRWRRLCHVREELERDLAIKSEPDIILRVPGQAIVLIEAKFGSANRRLADNKGRFGAVADFLTRYKCKSGAADPLNRKWISGQPGESVLEQLCRNAIFAHWLASEKEQPFVINLVRRAEANLKEEQLFRQHLSENGIIFHVRTWEDLFGLPVFQTKQASTLQKYIKNKTLKFLPAFRF
;
A
#
# COMPACT_ATOMS: atom_id res chain seq x y z
N MET A 1 -1.14 -5.84 13.20
CA MET A 1 -2.46 -5.49 13.76
C MET A 1 -3.39 -4.83 12.75
N SER A 2 -2.90 -3.98 11.83
CA SER A 2 -3.68 -3.38 10.74
C SER A 2 -4.33 -4.40 9.80
N TRP A 3 -3.65 -5.52 9.55
CA TRP A 3 -4.09 -6.61 8.68
C TRP A 3 -5.39 -7.32 9.14
N ASN A 4 -5.69 -7.33 10.45
CA ASN A 4 -6.92 -7.96 10.97
C ASN A 4 -8.18 -7.35 10.34
N VAL A 5 -8.14 -6.04 10.04
CA VAL A 5 -9.28 -5.34 9.46
C VAL A 5 -9.59 -5.87 8.05
N LEU A 6 -8.56 -6.01 7.20
CA LEU A 6 -8.74 -6.50 5.83
C LEU A 6 -9.04 -8.00 5.81
N MET A 7 -8.50 -8.79 6.74
CA MET A 7 -8.89 -10.19 6.94
C MET A 7 -10.36 -10.33 7.33
N SER A 8 -10.84 -9.50 8.27
CA SER A 8 -12.25 -9.51 8.65
C SER A 8 -13.13 -9.04 7.49
N LEU A 9 -12.71 -8.05 6.71
CA LEU A 9 -13.42 -7.65 5.49
C LEU A 9 -13.44 -8.79 4.46
N TYR A 10 -12.38 -9.56 4.31
CA TYR A 10 -12.37 -10.76 3.47
C TYR A 10 -13.38 -11.81 3.95
N ALA A 11 -13.41 -12.09 5.25
CA ALA A 11 -14.35 -13.05 5.85
C ALA A 11 -15.82 -12.59 5.81
N LEU A 12 -16.06 -11.28 5.73
CA LEU A 12 -17.39 -10.65 5.67
C LEU A 12 -17.81 -10.29 4.23
N ASP A 13 -17.09 -10.74 3.21
CA ASP A 13 -17.30 -10.37 1.80
C ASP A 13 -17.26 -8.85 1.50
N GLY A 14 -16.63 -8.07 2.38
CA GLY A 14 -16.50 -6.62 2.30
C GLY A 14 -15.36 -6.10 1.41
N LEU A 15 -14.58 -6.97 0.76
CA LEU A 15 -13.43 -6.52 -0.05
C LEU A 15 -13.84 -5.70 -1.28
N THR A 16 -14.99 -5.97 -1.88
CA THR A 16 -15.49 -5.19 -3.03
C THR A 16 -15.76 -3.74 -2.63
N GLU A 17 -16.32 -3.53 -1.43
CA GLU A 17 -16.56 -2.19 -0.88
C GLU A 17 -15.23 -1.49 -0.54
N ALA A 18 -14.29 -2.19 0.08
CA ALA A 18 -12.96 -1.65 0.37
C ALA A 18 -12.19 -1.28 -0.90
N PHE A 19 -12.23 -2.14 -1.92
CA PHE A 19 -11.63 -1.87 -3.23
C PHE A 19 -12.23 -0.63 -3.89
N LYS A 20 -13.57 -0.47 -3.84
CA LYS A 20 -14.24 0.74 -4.33
C LYS A 20 -13.83 1.98 -3.56
N LEU A 21 -13.71 1.90 -2.23
CA LEU A 21 -13.21 3.01 -1.41
C LEU A 21 -11.78 3.42 -1.83
N PHE A 22 -10.89 2.45 -2.01
CA PHE A 22 -9.49 2.71 -2.33
C PHE A 22 -9.30 3.26 -3.74
N THR A 23 -10.01 2.72 -4.74
CA THR A 23 -9.79 3.05 -6.16
C THR A 23 -10.77 4.08 -6.71
N GLY A 24 -11.90 4.31 -6.03
CA GLY A 24 -13.04 5.05 -6.57
C GLY A 24 -13.86 4.26 -7.60
N THR A 25 -13.44 3.04 -7.96
CA THR A 25 -14.08 2.23 -9.00
C THR A 25 -14.70 0.96 -8.42
N GLY A 26 -15.93 0.63 -8.85
CA GLY A 26 -16.52 -0.65 -8.54
C GLY A 26 -15.80 -1.80 -9.24
N SER A 27 -15.98 -3.03 -8.75
CA SER A 27 -15.48 -4.23 -9.41
C SER A 27 -16.62 -5.22 -9.64
N PRO A 28 -16.75 -5.81 -10.84
CA PRO A 28 -17.68 -6.90 -11.09
C PRO A 28 -17.21 -8.25 -10.51
N ARG A 29 -15.96 -8.33 -10.04
CA ARG A 29 -15.34 -9.54 -9.48
C ARG A 29 -14.90 -9.32 -8.03
N LYS A 30 -14.88 -10.39 -7.24
CA LYS A 30 -14.34 -10.34 -5.88
C LYS A 30 -12.83 -10.03 -5.94
N PRO A 31 -12.33 -9.02 -5.21
CA PRO A 31 -10.90 -8.76 -5.13
C PRO A 31 -10.15 -9.89 -4.43
N GLU A 32 -8.99 -10.23 -4.96
CA GLU A 32 -7.98 -11.06 -4.30
C GLU A 32 -7.30 -10.22 -3.21
N LEU A 33 -7.02 -10.83 -2.05
CA LEU A 33 -6.27 -10.22 -0.96
C LEU A 33 -4.94 -10.94 -0.77
N TYR A 34 -3.88 -10.16 -0.62
CA TYR A 34 -2.57 -10.65 -0.24
C TYR A 34 -2.05 -9.87 0.96
N LEU A 35 -1.48 -10.58 1.94
CA LEU A 35 -0.82 -9.98 3.11
C LEU A 35 0.62 -10.43 3.17
N TRP A 36 1.55 -9.47 3.23
CA TRP A 36 2.99 -9.74 3.19
C TRP A 36 3.39 -10.68 2.05
N GLY A 37 2.73 -10.52 0.90
CA GLY A 37 2.97 -11.33 -0.29
C GLY A 37 2.38 -12.74 -0.31
N ASN A 38 1.65 -13.18 0.71
CA ASN A 38 0.93 -14.46 0.69
C ASN A 38 -0.52 -14.24 0.25
N THR A 39 -1.06 -15.16 -0.54
CA THR A 39 -2.48 -15.18 -0.87
C THR A 39 -3.28 -15.40 0.41
N ILE A 40 -4.41 -14.71 0.54
CA ILE A 40 -5.39 -15.00 1.58
C ILE A 40 -6.47 -15.86 0.97
N ASP A 41 -6.20 -17.17 0.97
CA ASP A 41 -7.09 -18.25 0.56
C ASP A 41 -6.89 -19.44 1.53
N ALA A 42 -7.38 -20.63 1.16
CA ALA A 42 -7.26 -21.83 1.99
C ALA A 42 -5.80 -22.32 2.16
N ASP A 43 -4.93 -22.03 1.19
CA ASP A 43 -3.59 -22.62 1.10
C ASP A 43 -2.48 -21.67 1.57
N PHE A 44 -2.79 -20.37 1.72
CA PHE A 44 -1.89 -19.32 2.22
C PHE A 44 -0.52 -19.33 1.52
N VAL A 45 -0.55 -19.38 0.18
CA VAL A 45 0.65 -19.59 -0.62
C VAL A 45 1.35 -18.28 -0.93
N ARG A 46 2.68 -18.31 -0.92
CA ARG A 46 3.49 -17.17 -1.35
C ARG A 46 3.21 -16.83 -2.82
N TRP A 47 2.90 -15.57 -3.11
CA TRP A 47 2.61 -15.13 -4.47
C TRP A 47 3.86 -15.11 -5.34
N ARG A 48 3.96 -16.09 -6.24
CA ARG A 48 5.14 -16.28 -7.12
C ARG A 48 5.53 -15.02 -7.90
N ARG A 49 4.54 -14.24 -8.34
CA ARG A 49 4.80 -13.00 -9.09
C ARG A 49 5.57 -11.98 -8.25
N LEU A 50 5.25 -11.85 -6.95
CA LEU A 50 5.99 -10.98 -6.05
C LEU A 50 7.41 -11.50 -5.79
N CYS A 51 7.59 -12.83 -5.65
CA CYS A 51 8.93 -13.42 -5.52
C CYS A 51 9.83 -13.02 -6.69
N HIS A 52 9.33 -13.16 -7.92
CA HIS A 52 10.08 -12.79 -9.12
C HIS A 52 10.44 -11.29 -9.15
N VAL A 53 9.47 -10.41 -8.83
CA VAL A 53 9.75 -8.95 -8.76
C VAL A 53 10.83 -8.63 -7.72
N ARG A 54 10.83 -9.30 -6.56
CA ARG A 54 11.86 -9.12 -5.54
C ARG A 54 13.22 -9.69 -5.95
N GLU A 55 13.26 -10.74 -6.75
CA GLU A 55 14.52 -11.28 -7.32
C GLU A 55 15.13 -10.36 -8.38
N GLU A 56 14.30 -9.57 -9.06
CA GLU A 56 14.75 -8.57 -10.04
C GLU A 56 15.21 -7.27 -9.39
N LEU A 57 14.53 -6.82 -8.33
CA LEU A 57 14.76 -5.51 -7.70
C LEU A 57 15.61 -5.57 -6.44
N GLU A 58 15.65 -6.69 -5.74
CA GLU A 58 16.22 -6.80 -4.38
C GLU A 58 17.09 -8.06 -4.23
N ARG A 59 17.74 -8.51 -5.31
CA ARG A 59 18.58 -9.72 -5.32
C ARG A 59 19.70 -9.68 -4.27
N ASP A 60 20.26 -8.49 -4.06
CA ASP A 60 21.38 -8.20 -3.18
C ASP A 60 20.98 -7.95 -1.72
N LEU A 61 19.67 -7.88 -1.41
CA LEU A 61 19.21 -7.64 -0.05
C LEU A 61 19.08 -8.95 0.74
N ALA A 62 19.74 -9.00 1.90
CA ALA A 62 19.61 -10.12 2.84
C ALA A 62 18.15 -10.32 3.29
N ILE A 63 17.42 -9.22 3.49
CA ILE A 63 15.98 -9.23 3.75
C ILE A 63 15.31 -8.43 2.64
N LYS A 64 14.55 -9.12 1.79
CA LYS A 64 13.77 -8.51 0.71
C LYS A 64 12.51 -7.86 1.30
N SER A 65 12.05 -6.75 0.74
CA SER A 65 10.88 -6.02 1.21
C SER A 65 9.56 -6.65 0.76
N GLU A 66 8.48 -6.37 1.48
CA GLU A 66 7.14 -6.86 1.18
C GLU A 66 6.14 -5.72 1.37
N PRO A 67 5.20 -5.51 0.44
CA PRO A 67 4.06 -4.63 0.68
C PRO A 67 3.22 -5.18 1.85
N ASP A 68 2.70 -4.30 2.70
CA ASP A 68 1.86 -4.72 3.83
C ASP A 68 0.62 -5.48 3.35
N ILE A 69 -0.10 -4.88 2.39
CA ILE A 69 -1.38 -5.38 1.89
C ILE A 69 -1.44 -5.13 0.37
N ILE A 70 -1.93 -6.12 -0.37
CA ILE A 70 -2.25 -5.98 -1.79
C ILE A 70 -3.71 -6.40 -2.00
N LEU A 71 -4.48 -5.56 -2.69
CA LEU A 71 -5.76 -5.95 -3.28
C LEU A 71 -5.63 -5.99 -4.78
N ARG A 72 -6.19 -7.02 -5.41
CA ARG A 72 -6.10 -7.17 -6.87
C ARG A 72 -7.41 -7.63 -7.45
N VAL A 73 -7.83 -6.99 -8.53
CA VAL A 73 -8.88 -7.48 -9.41
C VAL A 73 -8.22 -7.77 -10.75
N PRO A 74 -7.98 -9.04 -11.11
CA PRO A 74 -7.27 -9.40 -12.32
C PRO A 74 -7.88 -8.77 -13.58
N GLY A 75 -7.04 -8.06 -14.33
CA GLY A 75 -7.45 -7.36 -15.55
C GLY A 75 -8.21 -6.05 -15.32
N GLN A 76 -8.19 -5.53 -14.09
CA GLN A 76 -8.77 -4.22 -13.76
C GLN A 76 -7.77 -3.35 -12.97
N ALA A 77 -7.32 -3.79 -11.80
CA ALA A 77 -6.41 -3.01 -10.99
C ALA A 77 -5.61 -3.85 -9.98
N ILE A 78 -4.47 -3.30 -9.58
CA ILE A 78 -3.70 -3.76 -8.44
C ILE A 78 -3.48 -2.59 -7.49
N VAL A 79 -3.70 -2.81 -6.19
CA VAL A 79 -3.69 -1.79 -5.16
C VAL A 79 -2.71 -2.20 -4.09
N LEU A 80 -1.59 -1.48 -3.97
CA LEU A 80 -0.64 -1.67 -2.88
C LEU A 80 -0.95 -0.67 -1.77
N ILE A 81 -1.18 -1.18 -0.57
CA ILE A 81 -1.61 -0.38 0.57
C ILE A 81 -0.49 -0.40 1.62
N GLU A 82 0.09 0.76 1.89
CA GLU A 82 0.95 0.97 3.05
C GLU A 82 0.06 1.31 4.25
N ALA A 83 0.09 0.49 5.29
CA ALA A 83 -0.86 0.58 6.38
C ALA A 83 -0.22 1.19 7.63
N LYS A 84 -0.47 2.48 7.87
CA LYS A 84 0.04 3.23 9.03
C LYS A 84 -1.04 3.41 10.08
N PHE A 85 -0.74 2.97 11.30
CA PHE A 85 -1.66 3.09 12.43
C PHE A 85 -1.18 4.07 13.51
N GLY A 86 0.12 4.31 13.62
CA GLY A 86 0.67 5.25 14.60
C GLY A 86 2.14 5.59 14.38
N SER A 87 2.66 5.22 13.21
CA SER A 87 4.02 5.48 12.76
C SER A 87 3.96 6.30 11.48
N ALA A 88 4.91 7.23 11.34
CA ALA A 88 5.06 7.98 10.11
C ALA A 88 5.52 7.07 8.95
N ASN A 89 5.32 7.54 7.72
CA ASN A 89 5.99 6.94 6.57
C ASN A 89 7.50 7.04 6.72
N ARG A 90 8.20 5.92 6.53
CA ARG A 90 9.66 5.92 6.62
C ARG A 90 10.24 6.71 5.45
N ARG A 91 11.24 7.51 5.79
CA ARG A 91 12.06 8.25 4.84
C ARG A 91 13.30 7.43 4.50
N LEU A 92 13.92 7.70 3.35
CA LEU A 92 15.12 6.97 2.94
C LEU A 92 16.25 7.15 3.96
N ALA A 93 16.35 8.36 4.55
CA ALA A 93 17.33 8.65 5.59
C ALA A 93 17.22 7.75 6.84
N ASP A 94 16.02 7.22 7.14
CA ASP A 94 15.79 6.31 8.27
C ASP A 94 16.40 4.92 8.03
N ASN A 95 16.76 4.60 6.79
CA ASN A 95 17.23 3.28 6.35
C ASN A 95 18.57 3.36 5.55
N LYS A 96 19.43 4.34 5.82
CA LYS A 96 20.71 4.53 5.08
C LYS A 96 21.56 3.25 4.99
N GLY A 97 21.63 2.46 6.07
CA GLY A 97 22.39 1.20 6.09
C GLY A 97 21.85 0.10 5.16
N ARG A 98 20.58 0.19 4.73
CA ARG A 98 19.95 -0.80 3.85
C ARG A 98 19.88 -0.34 2.41
N PHE A 99 19.57 0.93 2.18
CA PHE A 99 19.29 1.44 0.83
C PHE A 99 20.30 2.45 0.30
N GLY A 100 21.25 2.88 1.12
CA GLY A 100 22.30 3.81 0.72
C GLY A 100 21.77 5.23 0.49
N ALA A 101 22.39 5.94 -0.45
CA ALA A 101 21.98 7.25 -0.90
C ALA A 101 20.78 7.18 -1.85
N VAL A 102 20.22 8.34 -2.22
CA VAL A 102 19.10 8.43 -3.18
C VAL A 102 19.47 7.80 -4.53
N ALA A 103 20.72 7.96 -4.98
CA ALA A 103 21.20 7.34 -6.22
C ALA A 103 21.18 5.81 -6.16
N ASP A 104 21.60 5.21 -5.04
CA ASP A 104 21.57 3.76 -4.83
C ASP A 104 20.14 3.23 -4.81
N PHE A 105 19.25 3.95 -4.13
CA PHE A 105 17.82 3.64 -4.10
C PHE A 105 17.22 3.64 -5.51
N LEU A 106 17.45 4.70 -6.29
CA LEU A 106 16.93 4.79 -7.66
C LEU A 106 17.54 3.73 -8.59
N THR A 107 18.82 3.42 -8.43
CA THR A 107 19.50 2.38 -9.22
C THR A 107 18.89 1.00 -8.94
N ARG A 108 18.61 0.70 -7.66
CA ARG A 108 17.99 -0.56 -7.24
C ARG A 108 16.55 -0.69 -7.73
N TYR A 109 15.72 0.31 -7.44
CA TYR A 109 14.31 0.32 -7.82
C TYR A 109 14.12 0.90 -9.22
N LYS A 110 14.61 0.16 -10.22
CA LYS A 110 14.49 0.46 -11.65
C LYS A 110 13.05 0.26 -12.16
N CYS A 111 12.69 0.98 -13.22
CA CYS A 111 11.45 0.74 -13.95
C CYS A 111 11.49 -0.61 -14.67
N LYS A 112 10.31 -1.18 -14.92
CA LYS A 112 10.16 -2.35 -15.79
C LYS A 112 10.55 -1.96 -17.22
N SER A 113 11.32 -2.81 -17.89
CA SER A 113 11.75 -2.57 -19.28
C SER A 113 10.54 -2.41 -20.20
N GLY A 114 10.59 -1.42 -21.09
CA GLY A 114 9.51 -1.12 -22.05
C GLY A 114 8.28 -0.44 -21.47
N ALA A 115 8.29 -0.07 -20.18
CA ALA A 115 7.18 0.63 -19.53
C ALA A 115 7.58 2.06 -19.11
N ALA A 116 6.58 2.94 -18.96
CA ALA A 116 6.81 4.29 -18.45
C ALA A 116 7.20 4.24 -16.96
N ASP A 117 8.21 5.03 -16.58
CA ASP A 117 8.68 5.05 -15.19
C ASP A 117 7.61 5.60 -14.26
N PRO A 118 7.20 4.89 -13.19
CA PRO A 118 6.21 5.39 -12.25
C PRO A 118 6.74 6.49 -11.33
N LEU A 119 8.06 6.70 -11.26
CA LEU A 119 8.69 7.68 -10.40
C LEU A 119 9.21 8.89 -11.19
N ASN A 120 9.06 10.08 -10.62
CA ASN A 120 9.72 11.29 -11.07
C ASN A 120 11.19 11.29 -10.63
N ARG A 121 12.00 10.46 -11.30
CA ARG A 121 13.43 10.28 -10.96
C ARG A 121 14.22 11.58 -10.94
N LYS A 122 13.94 12.48 -11.88
CA LYS A 122 14.62 13.79 -11.97
C LYS A 122 14.40 14.57 -10.68
N TRP A 123 13.16 14.69 -10.23
CA TRP A 123 12.86 15.39 -8.98
C TRP A 123 13.48 14.67 -7.78
N ILE A 124 13.27 13.34 -7.65
CA ILE A 124 13.76 12.55 -6.50
C ILE A 124 15.28 12.66 -6.38
N SER A 125 16.02 12.57 -7.48
CA SER A 125 17.49 12.63 -7.47
C SER A 125 18.07 13.94 -6.92
N GLY A 126 17.30 15.04 -6.97
CA GLY A 126 17.69 16.34 -6.42
C GLY A 126 17.33 16.53 -4.94
N GLN A 127 16.71 15.54 -4.30
CA GLN A 127 16.24 15.64 -2.93
C GLN A 127 17.21 15.02 -1.92
N PRO A 128 17.24 15.53 -0.68
CA PRO A 128 17.87 14.82 0.43
C PRO A 128 17.06 13.57 0.78
N GLY A 129 17.72 12.55 1.36
CA GLY A 129 17.07 11.28 1.70
C GLY A 129 15.92 11.41 2.71
N GLU A 130 15.94 12.47 3.51
CA GLU A 130 14.87 12.85 4.43
C GLU A 130 13.60 13.23 3.67
N SER A 131 13.68 13.78 2.46
CA SER A 131 12.51 14.13 1.66
C SER A 131 11.94 12.95 0.86
N VAL A 132 12.67 11.83 0.79
CA VAL A 132 12.29 10.66 -0.02
C VAL A 132 11.45 9.69 0.79
N LEU A 133 10.16 9.55 0.44
CA LEU A 133 9.22 8.61 1.08
C LEU A 133 9.45 7.18 0.58
N GLU A 134 10.49 6.55 1.11
CA GLU A 134 11.07 5.28 0.65
C GLU A 134 10.04 4.16 0.46
N GLN A 135 9.21 3.90 1.49
CA GLN A 135 8.24 2.80 1.42
C GLN A 135 7.17 3.02 0.35
N LEU A 136 6.67 4.25 0.22
CA LEU A 136 5.66 4.59 -0.78
C LEU A 136 6.26 4.55 -2.20
N CYS A 137 7.50 5.02 -2.39
CA CYS A 137 8.21 4.91 -3.67
C CYS A 137 8.42 3.44 -4.06
N ARG A 138 8.79 2.59 -3.10
CA ARG A 138 8.90 1.14 -3.34
C ARG A 138 7.55 0.54 -3.71
N ASN A 139 6.48 0.90 -3.01
CA ASN A 139 5.14 0.41 -3.34
C ASN A 139 4.69 0.88 -4.73
N ALA A 140 5.06 2.09 -5.17
CA ALA A 140 4.81 2.54 -6.54
C ALA A 140 5.54 1.68 -7.58
N ILE A 141 6.84 1.40 -7.37
CA ILE A 141 7.61 0.51 -8.25
C ILE A 141 7.03 -0.90 -8.24
N PHE A 142 6.71 -1.46 -7.08
CA PHE A 142 6.16 -2.81 -6.97
C PHE A 142 4.78 -2.89 -7.64
N ALA A 143 3.91 -1.90 -7.44
CA ALA A 143 2.60 -1.84 -8.09
C ALA A 143 2.75 -1.83 -9.62
N HIS A 144 3.69 -1.03 -10.12
CA HIS A 144 4.00 -0.96 -11.55
C HIS A 144 4.52 -2.29 -12.12
N TRP A 145 5.45 -2.96 -11.43
CA TRP A 145 5.99 -4.27 -11.88
C TRP A 145 4.94 -5.40 -11.79
N LEU A 146 4.10 -5.37 -10.76
CA LEU A 146 3.07 -6.36 -10.50
C LEU A 146 1.78 -6.12 -11.30
N ALA A 147 1.59 -4.96 -11.93
CA ALA A 147 0.47 -4.72 -12.83
C ALA A 147 0.69 -5.46 -14.17
N SER A 148 -0.34 -6.13 -14.66
CA SER A 148 -0.43 -6.51 -16.08
C SER A 148 -0.86 -5.29 -16.92
N GLU A 149 -0.76 -5.39 -18.25
CA GLU A 149 -1.09 -4.30 -19.18
C GLU A 149 -2.54 -3.79 -19.05
N LYS A 150 -3.44 -4.63 -18.53
CA LYS A 150 -4.87 -4.30 -18.32
C LYS A 150 -5.19 -3.87 -16.90
N GLU A 151 -4.20 -3.78 -16.01
CA GLU A 151 -4.40 -3.42 -14.61
C GLU A 151 -3.88 -2.00 -14.36
N GLN A 152 -4.73 -1.14 -13.81
CA GLN A 152 -4.31 0.14 -13.27
C GLN A 152 -3.64 -0.07 -11.90
N PRO A 153 -2.37 0.30 -11.72
CA PRO A 153 -1.75 0.28 -10.41
C PRO A 153 -2.16 1.48 -9.54
N PHE A 154 -2.46 1.19 -8.29
CA PHE A 154 -2.74 2.15 -7.24
C PHE A 154 -1.76 1.98 -6.08
N VAL A 155 -1.41 3.10 -5.46
CA VAL A 155 -0.74 3.12 -4.15
C VAL A 155 -1.65 3.84 -3.17
N ILE A 156 -1.92 3.22 -2.03
CA ILE A 156 -2.73 3.78 -0.97
C ILE A 156 -1.88 3.96 0.26
N ASN A 157 -1.85 5.17 0.81
CA ASN A 157 -1.35 5.42 2.15
C ASN A 157 -2.55 5.39 3.11
N LEU A 158 -2.73 4.25 3.80
CA LEU A 158 -3.84 4.04 4.73
C LEU A 158 -3.41 4.48 6.14
N VAL A 159 -3.87 5.64 6.55
CA VAL A 159 -3.44 6.32 7.79
C VAL A 159 -4.62 6.49 8.75
N ARG A 160 -4.38 6.97 9.97
CA ARG A 160 -5.48 7.51 10.79
C ARG A 160 -5.87 8.89 10.28
N ARG A 161 -7.14 9.28 10.42
CA ARG A 161 -7.60 10.61 10.00
C ARG A 161 -6.83 11.74 10.69
N ALA A 162 -6.48 11.58 11.97
CA ALA A 162 -5.65 12.54 12.70
C ALA A 162 -4.20 12.66 12.18
N GLU A 163 -3.74 11.70 11.38
CA GLU A 163 -2.40 11.64 10.77
C GLU A 163 -2.44 11.91 9.26
N ALA A 164 -3.63 12.10 8.68
CA ALA A 164 -3.80 12.44 7.28
C ALA A 164 -3.24 13.86 7.04
N ASN A 165 -2.01 13.91 6.53
CA ASN A 165 -1.28 15.15 6.33
C ASN A 165 -1.24 15.51 4.84
N LEU A 166 -1.94 16.58 4.47
CA LEU A 166 -1.97 17.09 3.10
C LEU A 166 -0.57 17.41 2.56
N LYS A 167 0.37 17.84 3.41
CA LYS A 167 1.75 18.11 2.98
C LYS A 167 2.49 16.83 2.60
N GLU A 168 2.27 15.74 3.32
CA GLU A 168 2.87 14.45 2.99
C GLU A 168 2.26 13.85 1.72
N GLU A 169 0.94 14.02 1.53
CA GLU A 169 0.27 13.65 0.29
C GLU A 169 0.84 14.42 -0.91
N GLN A 170 0.90 15.75 -0.81
CA GLN A 170 1.46 16.61 -1.84
C GLN A 170 2.93 16.29 -2.12
N LEU A 171 3.72 16.03 -1.08
CA LEU A 171 5.10 15.60 -1.21
C LEU A 171 5.20 14.28 -1.99
N PHE A 172 4.40 13.27 -1.65
CA PHE A 172 4.46 12.00 -2.37
C PHE A 172 4.02 12.14 -3.83
N ARG A 173 3.05 13.01 -4.13
CA ARG A 173 2.66 13.30 -5.53
C ARG A 173 3.84 13.81 -6.37
N GLN A 174 4.78 14.56 -5.78
CA GLN A 174 6.00 15.00 -6.48
C GLN A 174 6.97 13.85 -6.79
N HIS A 175 6.89 12.73 -6.07
CA HIS A 175 7.70 11.55 -6.34
C HIS A 175 7.20 10.73 -7.53
N LEU A 176 5.94 10.93 -7.94
CA LEU A 176 5.32 10.16 -9.03
C LEU A 176 5.49 10.89 -10.36
N SER A 177 5.66 10.12 -11.43
CA SER A 177 5.48 10.64 -12.78
C SER A 177 3.99 10.90 -13.06
N GLU A 178 3.68 11.71 -14.07
CA GLU A 178 2.31 12.09 -14.40
C GLU A 178 1.45 10.92 -14.89
N ASN A 179 2.09 9.87 -15.42
CA ASN A 179 1.41 8.74 -16.04
C ASN A 179 1.98 7.43 -15.50
N GLY A 180 1.22 6.74 -14.65
CA GLY A 180 1.59 5.39 -14.24
C GLY A 180 0.86 4.91 -13.00
N ILE A 181 0.92 5.66 -11.91
CA ILE A 181 0.38 5.27 -10.60
C ILE A 181 -0.69 6.24 -10.15
N ILE A 182 -1.84 5.72 -9.70
CA ILE A 182 -2.84 6.54 -9.00
C ILE A 182 -2.56 6.45 -7.49
N PHE A 183 -2.36 7.61 -6.87
CA PHE A 183 -2.11 7.71 -5.43
C PHE A 183 -3.28 8.33 -4.67
N HIS A 184 -3.64 7.68 -3.58
CA HIS A 184 -4.63 8.16 -2.63
C HIS A 184 -4.17 8.01 -1.18
N VAL A 185 -4.49 9.01 -0.38
CA VAL A 185 -4.58 8.84 1.07
C VAL A 185 -5.99 8.39 1.40
N ARG A 186 -6.11 7.38 2.26
CA ARG A 186 -7.36 6.89 2.82
C ARG A 186 -7.19 6.68 4.30
N THR A 187 -8.29 6.71 5.04
CA THR A 187 -8.23 6.59 6.49
C THR A 187 -8.86 5.29 6.98
N TRP A 188 -8.39 4.79 8.12
CA TRP A 188 -9.04 3.68 8.82
C TRP A 188 -10.49 4.00 9.18
N GLU A 189 -10.77 5.28 9.45
CA GLU A 189 -12.10 5.81 9.70
C GLU A 189 -13.01 5.72 8.46
N ASP A 190 -12.45 5.91 7.25
CA ASP A 190 -13.21 5.72 6.01
C ASP A 190 -13.57 4.24 5.79
N LEU A 191 -12.65 3.32 6.13
CA LEU A 191 -12.95 1.87 6.11
C LEU A 191 -14.06 1.52 7.10
N PHE A 192 -14.02 2.08 8.30
CA PHE A 192 -15.05 1.85 9.32
C PHE A 192 -16.44 2.34 8.87
N GLY A 193 -16.49 3.35 7.98
CA GLY A 193 -17.72 3.85 7.38
C GLY A 193 -18.35 2.95 6.31
N LEU A 194 -17.71 1.86 5.91
CA LEU A 194 -18.26 0.98 4.87
C LEU A 194 -19.56 0.30 5.31
N PRO A 195 -20.53 0.08 4.40
CA PRO A 195 -21.77 -0.64 4.70
C PRO A 195 -21.57 -2.00 5.38
N VAL A 196 -20.58 -2.80 4.97
CA VAL A 196 -20.26 -4.09 5.60
C VAL A 196 -19.98 -3.97 7.10
N PHE A 197 -19.41 -2.85 7.56
CA PHE A 197 -19.17 -2.59 8.98
C PHE A 197 -20.45 -2.37 9.76
N GLN A 198 -21.57 -2.03 9.14
CA GLN A 198 -22.85 -1.78 9.82
C GLN A 198 -23.66 -3.06 10.04
N THR A 199 -23.19 -4.19 9.51
CA THR A 199 -23.86 -5.49 9.67
C THR A 199 -23.70 -6.05 11.08
N LYS A 200 -24.63 -6.92 11.51
CA LYS A 200 -24.54 -7.60 12.81
C LYS A 200 -23.32 -8.53 12.88
N GLN A 201 -22.99 -9.17 11.75
CA GLN A 201 -21.83 -10.05 11.59
C GLN A 201 -20.51 -9.31 11.84
N ALA A 202 -20.45 -8.01 11.52
CA ALA A 202 -19.27 -7.18 11.76
C ALA A 202 -19.11 -6.72 13.22
N SER A 203 -19.99 -7.08 14.16
CA SER A 203 -19.98 -6.56 15.53
C SER A 203 -18.64 -6.76 16.28
N THR A 204 -17.96 -7.89 16.09
CA THR A 204 -16.62 -8.14 16.67
C THR A 204 -15.57 -7.21 16.07
N LEU A 205 -15.60 -7.03 14.74
CA LEU A 205 -14.69 -6.12 14.05
C LEU A 205 -14.95 -4.65 14.46
N GLN A 206 -16.22 -4.25 14.59
CA GLN A 206 -16.59 -2.93 15.08
C GLN A 206 -16.03 -2.68 16.49
N LYS A 207 -16.21 -3.63 17.41
CA LYS A 207 -15.66 -3.55 18.77
C LYS A 207 -14.13 -3.48 18.75
N TYR A 208 -13.48 -4.29 17.92
CA TYR A 208 -12.03 -4.27 17.76
C TYR A 208 -11.53 -2.88 17.36
N ILE A 209 -12.16 -2.25 16.37
CA ILE A 209 -11.77 -0.92 15.91
C ILE A 209 -12.08 0.14 16.98
N LYS A 210 -13.28 0.17 17.56
CA LYS A 210 -13.68 1.15 18.59
C LYS A 210 -12.81 1.11 19.84
N ASN A 211 -12.37 -0.08 20.25
CA ASN A 211 -11.54 -0.26 21.45
C ASN A 211 -10.04 -0.21 21.16
N LYS A 212 -9.64 0.02 19.91
CA LYS A 212 -8.24 0.09 19.54
C LYS A 212 -7.61 1.33 20.17
N THR A 213 -6.44 1.14 20.78
CA THR A 213 -5.72 2.24 21.44
C THR A 213 -4.37 2.53 20.77
N LEU A 214 -3.90 3.76 20.91
CA LEU A 214 -2.55 4.19 20.58
C LEU A 214 -2.06 5.13 21.68
N LYS A 215 -0.87 4.87 22.25
CA LYS A 215 -0.34 5.60 23.41
C LYS A 215 -1.35 5.67 24.56
N PHE A 216 -2.03 4.55 24.83
CA PHE A 216 -3.06 4.39 25.88
C PHE A 216 -4.32 5.25 25.71
N LEU A 217 -4.50 5.90 24.56
CA LEU A 217 -5.72 6.66 24.23
C LEU A 217 -6.51 5.95 23.12
N PRO A 218 -7.82 6.18 22.99
CA PRO A 218 -8.60 5.72 21.84
C PRO A 218 -7.91 6.14 20.54
N ALA A 219 -7.70 5.18 19.65
CA ALA A 219 -6.91 5.41 18.44
C ALA A 219 -7.66 6.20 17.36
N PHE A 220 -8.99 6.08 17.36
CA PHE A 220 -9.88 6.69 16.38
C PHE A 220 -10.92 7.56 17.07
N ARG A 221 -11.42 8.56 16.34
CA ARG A 221 -12.59 9.36 16.72
C ARG A 221 -13.62 9.20 15.59
N PHE A 222 -14.74 8.56 15.90
CA PHE A 222 -15.83 8.29 14.97
C PHE A 222 -16.96 9.31 15.15
#